data_AF-A0A0R1VVD8-F1
#
_entry.id   AF-A0A0R1VVD8-F1
#
_cell.length_a   1.000
_cell.length_b   1.000
_cell.length_c   1.000
_cell.angle_alpha   90.00
_cell.angle_beta   90.00
_cell.angle_gamma   90.00
#
_symmetry.space_group_name_H-M   'P 1'
#
loop_
_entity.id
_entity.type
_entity.pdbx_description
1 polymer ?
#
loop_
_entity_poly.entity_id
_entity_poly.type
_entity_poly.pdbx_seq_one_letter_code
_entity_poly.pdbx_strand_id
1 'polypeptide(L)' 'MKIKVFVQKVDVIEDCVNDWLSQHSNIKILHQFLRNNWVQHVDAHQQVVTNVITMIIEYEEKNDN' A
#
# COMPACT_ATOMS: atom_id res chain seq x y z
N MET A 1 16.80 -3.06 7.73
CA MET A 1 15.98 -3.04 6.50
C MET A 1 14.72 -3.88 6.69
N LYS A 2 13.55 -3.29 6.45
CA LYS A 2 12.23 -3.89 6.59
C LYS A 2 11.40 -3.59 5.34
N ILE A 3 10.37 -4.40 5.08
CA ILE A 3 9.45 -4.20 3.96
C ILE A 3 8.02 -4.13 4.50
N LYS A 4 7.26 -3.13 4.08
CA LYS A 4 5.82 -3.00 4.30
C LYS A 4 5.10 -3.15 2.97
N VAL A 5 4.09 -4.01 2.93
CA VAL A 5 3.24 -4.20 1.76
C VAL A 5 1.83 -3.73 2.10
N PHE A 6 1.24 -2.95 1.20
CA PHE A 6 -0.15 -2.57 1.20
C PHE A 6 -0.82 -3.19 -0.03
N VAL A 7 -1.99 -3.79 0.16
CA VAL A 7 -2.86 -4.24 -0.93
C VAL A 7 -4.23 -3.69 -0.62
N GLN A 8 -4.62 -2.63 -1.31
CA GLN A 8 -5.86 -1.92 -1.04
C GLN A 8 -6.53 -1.43 -2.31
N LYS A 9 -7.81 -1.11 -2.22
CA LYS A 9 -8.50 -0.42 -3.32
C LYS A 9 -7.86 0.95 -3.56
N VAL A 10 -7.92 1.42 -4.80
CA VAL A 10 -7.33 2.71 -5.21
C VAL A 10 -7.84 3.88 -4.36
N ASP A 11 -9.10 3.85 -3.95
CA ASP A 11 -9.76 4.91 -3.19
C ASP A 11 -9.34 4.98 -1.72
N VAL A 12 -8.68 3.94 -1.18
CA VAL A 12 -8.33 3.88 0.25
C VAL A 12 -6.83 3.68 0.50
N ILE A 13 -6.03 3.45 -0.54
CA ILE A 13 -4.59 3.18 -0.39
C ILE A 13 -3.84 4.37 0.21
N GLU A 14 -4.18 5.60 -0.19
CA GLU A 14 -3.51 6.81 0.27
C GLU A 14 -3.70 7.01 1.78
N ASP A 15 -4.94 6.92 2.25
CA ASP A 15 -5.26 7.00 3.68
C ASP A 15 -4.55 5.91 4.49
N CYS A 16 -4.57 4.65 4.00
CA CYS A 16 -3.89 3.54 4.66
C CYS A 16 -2.37 3.75 4.79
N VAL A 17 -1.75 4.30 3.75
CA VAL A 17 -0.29 4.56 3.74
C VAL A 17 0.04 5.72 4.66
N ASN A 18 -0.73 6.81 4.60
CA ASN A 18 -0.55 8.00 5.44
C ASN A 18 -0.74 7.66 6.92
N ASP A 19 -1.77 6.89 7.27
CA ASP A 19 -2.01 6.43 8.63
C ASP A 19 -0.82 5.60 9.14
N TRP A 20 -0.32 4.67 8.32
CA TRP A 20 0.85 3.88 8.70
C TRP A 20 2.10 4.73 8.89
N LEU A 21 2.37 5.69 7.99
CA LEU A 21 3.50 6.61 8.10
C LEU A 21 3.40 7.48 9.37
N SER A 22 2.19 7.92 9.73
CA SER A 22 1.98 8.72 10.95
C SER A 22 2.37 7.97 12.23
N GLN A 23 2.23 6.64 12.23
CA GLN A 23 2.59 5.76 13.34
C GLN A 23 4.07 5.35 13.33
N HIS A 24 4.78 5.59 12.23
CA HIS A 24 6.18 5.17 12.02
C HIS A 24 7.05 6.39 11.68
N SER A 25 7.03 7.40 12.56
CA SER A 25 7.72 8.68 12.34
C SER A 25 9.25 8.58 12.26
N ASN A 26 9.83 7.47 12.74
CA ASN A 26 11.27 7.25 12.79
C ASN A 26 11.78 6.35 11.64
N ILE A 27 11.08 6.26 10.51
CA ILE A 27 11.55 5.47 9.37
C ILE A 27 12.22 6.32 8.30
N LYS A 28 13.19 5.72 7.60
CA LYS A 28 13.75 6.22 6.35
C LYS A 28 13.30 5.29 5.22
N ILE A 29 12.51 5.81 4.29
CA ILE A 29 12.11 5.07 3.09
C ILE A 29 13.34 4.97 2.16
N LEU A 30 13.65 3.74 1.74
CA LEU A 30 14.74 3.45 0.80
C LEU A 30 14.21 3.33 -0.63
N HIS A 31 13.17 2.52 -0.82
CA HIS A 31 12.52 2.30 -2.11
C HIS A 31 11.01 2.20 -1.93
N GLN A 32 10.29 2.63 -2.97
CA GLN A 32 8.85 2.48 -3.07
C GLN A 32 8.48 1.92 -4.43
N PHE A 33 7.61 0.91 -4.44
CA PHE A 33 7.08 0.30 -5.65
C PHE A 33 5.56 0.32 -5.60
N LEU A 34 4.93 0.74 -6.69
CA LEU A 34 3.49 0.78 -6.81
C LEU A 34 3.05 0.03 -8.07
N ARG A 35 2.13 -0.91 -7.90
CA ARG A 35 1.54 -1.67 -8.99
C ARG A 35 0.03 -1.60 -8.90
N ASN A 36 -0.60 -1.12 -9.95
CA ASN A 36 -2.05 -1.10 -10.04
C ASN A 36 -2.54 -2.34 -10.80
N ASN A 37 -3.48 -3.08 -10.20
CA ASN A 37 -4.08 -4.26 -10.79
C ASN A 37 -5.60 -4.09 -10.83
N TRP A 38 -6.17 -4.20 -12.02
CA TRP A 38 -7.61 -4.32 -12.19
C TRP A 38 -8.03 -5.73 -11.83
N VAL A 39 -8.74 -5.90 -10.71
CA VAL A 39 -9.32 -7.17 -10.33
C VAL A 39 -10.76 -7.19 -10.80
N GLN A 40 -11.02 -7.95 -11.87
CA GLN A 40 -12.36 -8.20 -12.35
C GLN A 40 -12.97 -9.33 -11.54
N HIS A 41 -14.04 -9.04 -10.79
CA HIS A 41 -14.88 -10.05 -10.20
C HIS A 41 -16.19 -10.10 -10.99
N VAL A 42 -16.47 -11.25 -11.59
CA VAL A 42 -17.74 -11.49 -12.29
C VAL A 42 -18.70 -12.10 -11.27
N ASP A 43 -19.64 -11.28 -10.78
CA ASP A 43 -20.86 -11.78 -10.14
C ASP A 43 -21.90 -12.04 -11.25
N ALA A 44 -22.81 -12.99 -11.02
CA ALA A 44 -23.84 -13.50 -11.92
C ALA A 44 -24.74 -12.43 -12.56
N HIS A 45 -24.65 -11.17 -12.11
CA HIS A 45 -25.52 -10.09 -12.56
C HIS A 45 -24.84 -8.88 -13.24
N GLN A 46 -23.50 -8.73 -13.25
CA GLN A 46 -22.73 -7.78 -14.09
C GLN A 46 -21.25 -7.72 -13.63
N GLN A 47 -20.34 -7.37 -14.53
CA GLN A 47 -18.91 -7.19 -14.23
C GLN A 47 -18.69 -6.16 -13.10
N VAL A 48 -18.18 -6.60 -11.95
CA VAL A 48 -17.66 -5.69 -10.92
C VAL A 48 -16.16 -5.58 -11.10
N VAL A 49 -15.73 -4.44 -11.63
CA VAL A 49 -14.30 -4.12 -11.79
C VAL A 49 -13.84 -3.35 -10.56
N THR A 50 -13.05 -3.99 -9.69
CA THR A 50 -12.41 -3.30 -8.56
C THR A 50 -10.96 -2.99 -8.94
N ASN A 51 -10.50 -1.77 -8.67
CA ASN A 51 -9.12 -1.39 -8.89
C ASN A 51 -8.34 -1.52 -7.58
N VAL A 52 -7.31 -2.38 -7.56
CA VAL A 52 -6.51 -2.67 -6.37
C VAL A 52 -5.07 -2.25 -6.63
N ILE A 53 -4.52 -1.45 -5.74
CA ILE A 53 -3.11 -1.06 -5.72
C ILE A 53 -2.36 -1.93 -4.73
N THR A 54 -1.25 -2.48 -5.20
CA THR A 54 -0.18 -3.00 -4.36
C THR A 54 0.91 -1.94 -4.22
N MET A 55 1.19 -1.49 -3.00
CA MET A 55 2.34 -0.64 -2.69
C MET A 55 3.31 -1.40 -1.81
N ILE A 56 4.60 -1.36 -2.16
CA ILE A 56 5.68 -1.98 -1.40
C ILE A 56 6.62 -0.86 -0.98
N ILE A 57 6.85 -0.72 0.32
CA ILE A 57 7.77 0.25 0.90
C ILE A 57 8.90 -0.54 1.56
N GLU A 58 10.13 -0.31 1.09
CA GLU A 58 11.35 -0.75 1.75
C GLU A 58 11.86 0.40 2.62
N TYR A 59 12.12 0.13 3.89
CA TYR A 59 12.49 1.17 4.86
C TYR A 59 13.48 0.67 5.91
N GLU A 60 14.11 1.62 6.58
CA GLU A 60 14.91 1.40 7.78
C GLU A 60 14.30 2.18 8.94
N GLU A 61 14.19 1.54 10.11
CA GLU A 61 13.93 2.28 11.35
C GLU A 61 15.23 2.95 11.78
N LYS A 62 15.16 4.24 12.06
CA LYS A 62 16.24 4.94 12.74
C LYS A 62 16.16 4.55 14.20
N ASN A 63 17.24 3.98 14.71
CA ASN A 63 17.43 3.87 16.14
C ASN A 63 17.65 5.29 16.66
N ASP A 64 16.76 5.77 17.51
CA ASP A 64 17.02 6.94 18.32
C ASP A 64 18.10 6.54 19.33
N ASN A 65 19.36 6.81 18.98
CA ASN A 65 20.51 6.69 19.88
C ASN A 65 20.56 7.88 20.82
#